data_AF-A0A7V6T2S8-F1
#
_entry.id   AF-A0A7V6T2S8-F1
#
_cell.length_a   1.000
_cell.length_b   1.000
_cell.length_c   1.000
_cell.angle_alpha   90.00
_cell.angle_beta   90.00
_cell.angle_gamma   90.00
#
_symmetry.space_group_name_H-M   'P 1'
#
loop_
_entity.id
_entity.type
_entity.pdbx_description
1 polymer ?
#
loop_
_entity_poly.entity_id
_entity_poly.type
_entity_poly.pdbx_seq_one_letter_code
_entity_poly.pdbx_strand_id
1 'polypeptide(L)'
;MKDFGKTRSTVMPEEMSIDEFSVWIASDIQAVTEPSIDEQEGFTGFEYNLVQYDKDEYIKMLDEKNESLESQITDTQLVLCEVYEMLL
;
A
#
# COMPACT_ATOMS: atom_id res chain seq x y z
N MET A 1 -5.68 -7.30 -11.81
CA MET A 1 -5.89 -6.63 -10.50
C MET A 1 -7.38 -6.55 -10.18
N LYS A 2 -7.74 -6.84 -8.93
CA LYS A 2 -9.12 -6.74 -8.42
C LYS A 2 -9.13 -5.92 -7.14
N ASP A 3 -9.90 -4.84 -7.15
CA ASP A 3 -10.14 -4.00 -5.98
C ASP A 3 -11.39 -4.50 -5.23
N PHE A 4 -11.24 -4.79 -3.94
CA PHE A 4 -12.34 -5.18 -3.05
C PHE A 4 -12.88 -4.00 -2.24
N GLY A 5 -12.28 -2.81 -2.38
CA GLY A 5 -12.62 -1.62 -1.64
C GLY A 5 -12.37 -1.79 -0.16
N LYS A 6 -13.21 -1.15 0.66
CA LYS A 6 -13.13 -1.20 2.11
C LYS A 6 -13.62 -2.54 2.66
N THR A 7 -12.78 -3.17 3.45
CA THR A 7 -13.06 -4.43 4.15
C THR A 7 -12.76 -4.29 5.65
N ARG A 8 -13.30 -5.21 6.46
CA ARG A 8 -13.17 -5.19 7.92
C ARG A 8 -12.69 -6.53 8.45
N SER A 9 -11.88 -6.50 9.51
CA SER A 9 -11.37 -7.69 10.20
C SER A 9 -11.24 -7.42 11.70
N THR A 10 -11.43 -8.46 12.53
CA THR A 10 -11.17 -8.39 13.98
C THR A 10 -9.68 -8.56 14.31
N VAL A 11 -8.88 -9.00 13.33
CA VAL A 11 -7.43 -9.16 13.41
C VAL A 11 -6.78 -8.16 12.47
N MET A 12 -5.71 -7.50 12.93
CA MET A 12 -4.94 -6.58 12.09
C MET A 12 -4.39 -7.32 10.87
N PRO A 13 -4.68 -6.86 9.64
CA PRO A 13 -4.13 -7.48 8.44
C PRO A 13 -2.64 -7.14 8.29
N GLU A 14 -1.91 -8.00 7.57
CA GLU A 14 -0.59 -7.65 7.04
C GLU A 14 -0.77 -6.69 5.86
N GLU A 15 0.12 -5.69 5.74
CA GLU A 15 0.08 -4.73 4.61
C GLU A 15 0.24 -5.43 3.26
N MET A 16 1.00 -6.53 3.23
CA MET A 16 1.16 -7.39 2.08
C MET A 16 1.14 -8.85 2.52
N SER A 17 0.34 -9.66 1.86
CA SER A 17 0.37 -11.13 2.00
C SER A 17 0.40 -11.79 0.62
N ILE A 18 1.10 -12.92 0.52
CA ILE A 18 1.29 -13.64 -0.73
C ILE A 18 0.84 -15.08 -0.50
N ASP A 19 -0.12 -15.54 -1.30
CA ASP A 19 -0.55 -16.92 -1.31
C ASP A 19 -0.02 -17.68 -2.55
N GLU A 20 -0.55 -18.87 -2.82
CA GLU A 20 -0.13 -19.68 -3.96
C GLU A 20 -0.36 -18.99 -5.32
N PHE A 21 -1.38 -18.14 -5.44
CA PHE A 21 -1.85 -17.58 -6.72
C PHE A 21 -1.71 -16.06 -6.82
N SER A 22 -1.78 -15.34 -5.71
CA SER A 22 -1.98 -13.89 -5.72
C SER A 22 -1.15 -13.14 -4.67
N VAL A 23 -0.98 -11.85 -4.92
CA VAL A 23 -0.45 -10.88 -3.96
C VAL A 23 -1.61 -10.00 -3.49
N TRP A 24 -1.78 -9.91 -2.18
CA TRP A 24 -2.83 -9.13 -1.54
C TRP A 24 -2.20 -7.94 -0.83
N ILE A 25 -2.73 -6.75 -1.09
CA ILE A 25 -2.27 -5.50 -0.49
C ILE A 25 -3.41 -4.90 0.33
N ALA A 26 -3.17 -4.77 1.63
CA ALA A 26 -4.05 -4.05 2.54
C ALA A 26 -3.47 -2.64 2.79
N SER A 27 -4.20 -1.60 2.38
CA SER A 27 -3.79 -0.20 2.59
C SER A 27 -4.75 0.54 3.48
N ASP A 28 -4.30 1.68 4.02
CA ASP A 28 -5.11 2.57 4.85
C ASP A 28 -5.73 1.87 6.08
N ILE A 29 -4.97 0.98 6.71
CA ILE A 29 -5.41 0.18 7.84
C ILE A 29 -5.66 1.09 9.06
N GLN A 30 -6.91 1.14 9.51
CA GLN A 30 -7.35 1.95 10.66
C GLN A 30 -8.08 1.08 11.67
N ALA A 31 -7.79 1.28 12.96
CA ALA A 31 -8.55 0.67 14.03
C ALA A 31 -9.93 1.36 14.16
N VAL A 32 -10.99 0.57 14.22
CA VAL A 32 -12.37 1.04 14.34
C VAL A 32 -13.02 0.39 15.56
N THR A 33 -13.74 1.20 16.33
CA THR A 33 -14.55 0.75 17.46
C THR A 33 -15.91 1.40 17.37
N GLU A 34 -16.92 0.58 17.10
CA GLU A 34 -18.33 0.93 17.02
C GLU A 34 -19.01 0.34 18.26
N PRO A 35 -19.54 1.16 19.17
CA PRO A 35 -20.23 0.65 20.36
C PRO A 35 -21.52 -0.06 19.95
N SER A 36 -21.93 -1.08 20.73
CA SER A 36 -23.26 -1.67 20.57
C SER A 36 -24.34 -0.63 20.90
N ILE A 37 -25.30 -0.45 20.00
CA ILE A 37 -26.45 0.43 20.20
C ILE A 37 -27.71 -0.41 20.01
N ASP A 38 -28.58 -0.43 21.03
CA ASP A 38 -29.82 -1.20 21.08
C ASP A 38 -29.60 -2.71 20.78
N GLU A 39 -30.22 -3.24 19.71
CA GLU A 39 -30.14 -4.64 19.28
C GLU A 39 -28.98 -4.91 18.28
N GLN A 40 -28.18 -3.90 17.91
CA GLN A 40 -27.02 -4.09 17.04
C GLN A 40 -25.76 -4.37 17.85
N GLU A 41 -25.11 -5.49 17.55
CA GLU A 41 -23.77 -5.78 18.07
C GLU A 41 -22.77 -4.74 17.54
N GLY A 42 -22.00 -4.17 18.46
CA GLY A 42 -20.88 -3.30 18.13
C GLY A 42 -19.75 -4.06 17.44
N PHE A 43 -18.85 -3.31 16.81
CA PHE A 43 -17.68 -3.84 16.12
C PHE A 43 -16.40 -3.29 16.74
N THR A 44 -15.43 -4.15 17.01
CA THR A 44 -14.08 -3.72 17.39
C THR A 44 -13.09 -4.48 16.51
N GLY A 45 -12.32 -3.74 15.72
CA GLY A 45 -11.40 -4.35 14.75
C GLY A 45 -10.72 -3.30 13.90
N PHE A 46 -10.47 -3.64 12.64
CA PHE A 46 -9.76 -2.83 11.66
C PHE A 46 -10.60 -2.68 10.39
N GLU A 47 -10.53 -1.51 9.76
CA GLU A 47 -11.05 -1.21 8.44
C GLU A 47 -9.89 -0.82 7.52
N TYR A 48 -9.87 -1.35 6.30
CA TYR A 48 -8.78 -1.14 5.35
C TYR A 48 -9.24 -1.36 3.91
N ASN A 49 -8.51 -0.78 2.95
CA ASN A 49 -8.69 -1.06 1.53
C ASN A 49 -7.95 -2.35 1.17
N LEU A 50 -8.57 -3.23 0.38
CA LEU A 50 -7.96 -4.50 -0.02
C LEU A 50 -7.92 -4.64 -1.55
N VAL A 51 -6.72 -4.87 -2.08
CA VAL A 51 -6.51 -5.10 -3.52
C VAL A 51 -5.77 -6.41 -3.73
N GLN A 52 -6.21 -7.17 -4.72
CA GLN A 52 -5.58 -8.40 -5.18
C GLN A 52 -4.92 -8.19 -6.53
N TYR A 53 -3.70 -8.70 -6.67
CA TYR A 53 -2.94 -8.73 -7.92
C TYR A 53 -2.60 -10.17 -8.27
N ASP A 54 -2.58 -10.48 -9.56
CA ASP A 54 -1.83 -11.64 -10.03
C ASP A 54 -0.33 -11.37 -9.85
N LYS A 55 0.45 -12.44 -9.63
CA LYS A 55 1.88 -12.30 -9.32
C LYS A 55 2.66 -11.58 -10.44
N ASP A 56 2.37 -11.91 -11.70
CA ASP A 56 3.03 -11.27 -12.84
C ASP A 56 2.67 -9.78 -12.96
N GLU A 57 1.42 -9.42 -12.69
CA GLU A 57 0.98 -8.02 -12.66
C GLU A 57 1.69 -7.25 -11.55
N TYR A 58 1.81 -7.85 -10.36
CA TYR A 58 2.47 -7.25 -9.22
C TYR A 58 3.97 -7.05 -9.46
N ILE A 59 4.64 -8.04 -10.06
CA ILE A 59 6.05 -7.95 -10.45
C ILE A 59 6.25 -6.83 -11.46
N LYS A 60 5.39 -6.74 -12.48
CA LYS A 60 5.46 -5.66 -13.48
C LYS A 60 5.27 -4.27 -12.85
N MET A 61 4.32 -4.15 -11.92
CA MET A 61 4.12 -2.90 -11.18
C MET A 61 5.34 -2.51 -10.35
N LEU A 62 6.02 -3.48 -9.72
CA LEU A 62 7.27 -3.22 -8.99
C LEU A 62 8.40 -2.78 -9.92
N ASP A 63 8.52 -3.41 -11.08
CA ASP A 63 9.52 -3.08 -12.10
C ASP A 63 9.34 -1.63 -12.58
N GLU A 64 8.12 -1.26 -12.98
CA GLU A 64 7.79 0.11 -13.39
C GLU A 64 8.06 1.14 -12.28
N LYS A 65 7.76 0.79 -11.02
CA LYS A 65 8.05 1.65 -9.86
C LYS A 65 9.55 1.80 -9.62
N ASN A 66 10.33 0.75 -9.80
CA ASN A 66 11.78 0.79 -9.64
C ASN A 66 12.43 1.64 -10.73
N GLU A 67 12.06 1.45 -12.00
CA GLU A 67 12.53 2.29 -13.11
C GLU A 67 12.24 3.79 -12.85
N SER A 68 11.03 4.10 -12.38
CA SER A 68 10.66 5.47 -12.03
C SER A 68 11.49 6.02 -10.87
N LEU A 69 11.73 5.21 -9.83
CA LEU A 69 12.51 5.62 -8.67
C LEU A 69 13.99 5.85 -9.03
N GLU A 70 14.57 4.99 -9.86
CA GLU A 70 15.95 5.13 -10.36
C GLU A 70 16.12 6.42 -11.17
N SER A 71 15.15 6.76 -12.03
CA SER A 71 15.14 8.04 -12.75
C SER A 71 15.10 9.22 -11.78
N GLN A 72 14.18 9.22 -10.81
CA GLN A 72 14.05 10.30 -9.83
C GLN A 72 15.32 10.48 -8.98
N ILE A 73 15.99 9.39 -8.63
CA ILE A 73 17.27 9.43 -7.91
C ILE A 73 18.33 10.09 -8.78
N THR A 74 18.44 9.70 -10.05
CA THR A 74 19.41 10.27 -11.00
C THR A 74 19.17 11.76 -11.18
N ASP A 75 17.92 12.17 -11.41
CA ASP A 75 17.55 13.58 -11.57
C ASP A 75 17.89 14.40 -10.31
N THR A 76 17.59 13.85 -9.14
CA THR A 76 17.92 14.50 -7.86
C THR A 76 19.43 14.66 -7.70
N GLN A 77 20.22 13.65 -8.07
CA GLN A 77 21.68 13.72 -8.01
C GLN A 77 22.26 14.78 -8.95
N LEU A 78 21.72 14.90 -10.16
CA LEU A 78 22.11 15.96 -11.10
C LEU A 78 21.81 17.35 -10.52
N VAL A 79 20.60 17.56 -9.99
CA VAL A 79 20.22 18.83 -9.35
C VAL A 79 21.12 19.15 -8.15
N LEU A 80 21.46 18.15 -7.32
CA LEU A 80 22.38 18.34 -6.21
C LEU A 80 23.77 18.77 -6.68
N CYS A 81 24.30 18.15 -7.74
CA CYS A 81 25.57 18.55 -8.35
C CYS A 81 25.52 20.01 -8.82
N GLU A 82 24.48 20.41 -9.55
CA GLU A 82 24.31 21.78 -10.04
C GLU A 82 24.28 22.80 -8.88
N VAL A 83 23.54 22.48 -7.79
CA VAL A 83 23.49 23.34 -6.60
C VAL A 83 24.86 23.47 -5.94
N TYR A 84 25.62 22.38 -5.82
CA TYR A 84 26.98 22.42 -5.26
C TYR A 84 27.94 23.25 -6.11
N GLU A 85 27.84 23.15 -7.43
CA GLU A 85 28.64 23.95 -8.37
C GLU A 85 28.36 25.46 -8.24
N MET A 86 27.12 25.86 -7.94
CA MET A 86 26.74 27.27 -7.72
C MET A 86 27.27 27.87 -6.41
N LEU A 87 27.70 27.05 -5.46
CA LEU A 87 28.20 27.49 -4.13
C LEU A 87 29.72 27.72 -4.11
N LEU A 88 30.44 27.34 -5.17
CA LEU A 88 31.89 27.50 -5.33
C LEU A 88 32.21 28.73 -6.19
#